data_AF-A0A2W4NAL2-F1
#
_entry.id   AF-A0A2W4NAL2-F1
#
_cell.length_a   1.000
_cell.length_b   1.000
_cell.length_c   1.000
_cell.angle_alpha   90.00
_cell.angle_beta   90.00
_cell.angle_gamma   90.00
#
_symmetry.space_group_name_H-M   'P 1'
#
loop_
_entity.id
_entity.type
_entity.pdbx_description
1 polymer ?
#
loop_
_entity_poly.entity_id
_entity_poly.type
_entity_poly.pdbx_seq_one_letter_code
_entity_poly.pdbx_strand_id
1 'polypeptide(L)'
;SVIILRGTYTKLFAEAWNYRDGTLSRVWQWNRTGGGGFHNLRVGDIDGDGKDEIINGSMAIDDDGRHLWVTGEDHGDRLHMTDIDPSRPGLEIFYVQESPSVYQHPHHLRDARTGQLIWGPTAKAGDNGRGNCGDVSAAHPGVECWSSAVDGLISATGQNAGSKPSSVNFSIWWDGDLLRELLDGTTISKYGGGTLLSASGCTAGSRNAPMGYGDVIGDWREEVFQRCGNTIRIYTTTVPTEFRHYTLMHDSDYRTSVASETMGYMQSTQPGFFFGEGMAPSTAPAITVPCRP
;
A
#
# COMPACT_ATOMS: atom_id res chain seq x y z
N SER A 1 -14.54 -11.66 -3.23
CA SER A 1 -14.19 -12.71 -4.22
C SER A 1 -12.74 -13.13 -4.03
N VAL A 2 -12.28 -14.21 -4.67
CA VAL A 2 -10.85 -14.54 -4.86
C VAL A 2 -10.43 -14.03 -6.22
N ILE A 3 -9.31 -13.32 -6.30
CA ILE A 3 -8.74 -12.78 -7.54
C ILE A 3 -7.47 -13.55 -7.88
N ILE A 4 -7.35 -14.00 -9.13
CA ILE A 4 -6.18 -14.70 -9.64
C ILE A 4 -5.61 -13.90 -10.81
N LEU A 5 -4.35 -13.49 -10.71
CA LEU A 5 -3.64 -12.77 -11.76
C LEU A 5 -2.55 -13.65 -12.40
N ARG A 6 -2.31 -13.48 -13.69
CA ARG A 6 -1.18 -14.10 -14.39
C ARG A 6 -0.60 -13.15 -15.43
N GLY A 7 0.72 -12.97 -15.37
CA GLY A 7 1.46 -12.10 -16.27
C GLY A 7 1.78 -10.74 -15.65
N THR A 8 2.72 -10.02 -16.27
CA THR A 8 3.25 -8.74 -15.77
C THR A 8 3.66 -7.86 -16.95
N TYR A 9 4.64 -8.33 -17.74
CA TYR A 9 5.32 -7.52 -18.76
C TYR A 9 4.72 -7.55 -20.16
N THR A 10 3.87 -8.53 -20.49
CA THR A 10 3.36 -8.70 -21.87
C THR A 10 1.87 -8.99 -21.91
N LYS A 11 1.48 -10.25 -21.76
CA LYS A 11 0.09 -10.67 -21.63
C LYS A 11 -0.27 -10.71 -20.16
N LEU A 12 -1.44 -10.17 -19.85
CA LEU A 12 -1.99 -10.14 -18.51
C LEU A 12 -3.36 -10.82 -18.54
N PHE A 13 -3.63 -11.59 -17.51
CA PHE A 13 -4.89 -12.27 -17.28
C PHE A 13 -5.33 -12.04 -15.84
N ALA A 14 -6.62 -11.86 -15.64
CA ALA A 14 -7.24 -11.76 -14.34
C ALA A 14 -8.54 -12.58 -14.34
N GLU A 15 -8.82 -13.28 -13.25
CA GLU A 15 -10.10 -13.94 -13.03
C GLU A 15 -10.59 -13.67 -11.62
N ALA A 16 -11.90 -13.46 -11.47
CA ALA A 16 -12.57 -13.44 -10.19
C ALA A 16 -13.39 -14.71 -9.97
N TRP A 17 -13.31 -15.24 -8.77
CA TRP A 17 -14.02 -16.46 -8.35
C TRP A 17 -14.71 -16.23 -7.01
N ASN A 18 -15.90 -16.81 -6.85
CA ASN A 18 -16.57 -16.90 -5.57
C ASN A 18 -16.43 -18.31 -5.02
N TYR A 19 -16.10 -18.45 -3.74
CA TYR A 19 -16.23 -19.69 -3.00
C TYR A 19 -17.39 -19.57 -2.01
N ARG A 20 -18.50 -20.25 -2.30
CA ARG A 20 -19.72 -20.23 -1.47
C ARG A 20 -20.29 -21.64 -1.44
N ASP A 21 -20.77 -22.07 -0.27
CA ASP A 21 -21.41 -23.38 -0.07
C ASP A 21 -20.59 -24.56 -0.63
N GLY A 22 -19.28 -24.54 -0.36
CA GLY A 22 -18.36 -25.59 -0.79
C GLY A 22 -17.97 -25.54 -2.28
N THR A 23 -18.48 -24.58 -3.05
CA THR A 23 -18.33 -24.53 -4.51
C THR A 23 -17.56 -23.29 -4.96
N LEU A 24 -16.59 -23.49 -5.87
CA LEU A 24 -15.88 -22.41 -6.55
C LEU A 24 -16.58 -22.10 -7.90
N SER A 25 -17.02 -20.86 -8.12
CA SER A 25 -17.68 -20.41 -9.35
C SER A 25 -17.01 -19.16 -9.91
N ARG A 26 -16.65 -19.16 -11.20
CA ARG A 26 -16.05 -17.99 -11.85
C ARG A 26 -17.10 -16.89 -12.04
N VAL A 27 -16.73 -15.67 -11.67
CA VAL A 27 -17.56 -14.46 -11.81
C VAL A 27 -17.28 -13.82 -13.17
N TRP A 28 -16.02 -13.50 -13.43
CA TRP A 28 -15.57 -12.91 -14.69
C TRP A 28 -14.15 -13.35 -15.03
N GLN A 29 -13.76 -13.09 -16.27
CA GLN A 29 -12.39 -13.23 -16.77
C GLN A 29 -12.03 -11.97 -17.56
N TRP A 30 -10.77 -11.57 -17.44
CA TRP A 30 -10.22 -10.41 -18.11
C TRP A 30 -8.85 -10.75 -18.67
N ASN A 31 -8.49 -10.14 -19.81
CA ASN A 31 -7.15 -10.23 -20.36
C ASN A 31 -6.79 -9.00 -21.18
N ARG A 32 -5.49 -8.73 -21.30
CA ARG A 32 -4.95 -7.76 -22.25
C ARG A 32 -3.53 -8.11 -22.69
N THR A 33 -3.09 -7.43 -23.73
CA THR A 33 -1.69 -7.33 -24.14
C THR A 33 -1.13 -5.95 -23.80
N GLY A 34 0.19 -5.80 -23.81
CA GLY A 34 0.87 -4.52 -23.61
C GLY A 34 1.43 -4.28 -22.20
N GLY A 35 1.52 -5.30 -21.34
CA GLY A 35 2.29 -5.24 -20.10
C GLY A 35 1.83 -4.20 -19.08
N GLY A 36 2.73 -3.75 -18.20
CA GLY A 36 2.44 -2.75 -17.17
C GLY A 36 1.79 -3.27 -15.89
N GLY A 37 1.69 -4.60 -15.71
CA GLY A 37 1.39 -5.17 -14.39
C GLY A 37 2.56 -4.96 -13.44
N PHE A 38 2.30 -4.79 -12.15
CA PHE A 38 3.35 -4.70 -11.14
C PHE A 38 3.53 -6.04 -10.43
N HIS A 39 4.60 -6.16 -9.63
CA HIS A 39 4.84 -7.32 -8.76
C HIS A 39 3.95 -7.35 -7.51
N ASN A 40 2.94 -6.49 -7.44
CA ASN A 40 1.99 -6.34 -6.36
C ASN A 40 0.64 -5.86 -6.93
N LEU A 41 -0.39 -5.79 -6.09
CA LEU A 41 -1.70 -5.26 -6.45
C LEU A 41 -2.27 -4.47 -5.27
N ARG A 42 -3.27 -3.65 -5.56
CA ARG A 42 -4.16 -3.04 -4.56
C ARG A 42 -5.61 -3.34 -4.92
N VAL A 43 -6.45 -3.39 -3.90
CA VAL A 43 -7.87 -3.68 -4.00
C VAL A 43 -8.59 -2.71 -3.08
N GLY A 44 -9.62 -2.04 -3.58
CA GLY A 44 -10.42 -1.09 -2.82
C GLY A 44 -11.45 -0.42 -3.72
N ASP A 45 -12.44 0.22 -3.09
CA ASP A 45 -13.48 1.00 -3.76
C ASP A 45 -12.91 2.36 -4.17
N ILE A 46 -12.52 2.48 -5.44
CA ILE A 46 -11.90 3.71 -5.97
C ILE A 46 -12.92 4.61 -6.67
N ASP A 47 -14.15 4.16 -6.90
CA ASP A 47 -15.15 4.92 -7.64
C ASP A 47 -16.44 5.25 -6.86
N GLY A 48 -16.56 4.71 -5.64
CA GLY A 48 -17.59 4.99 -4.64
C GLY A 48 -18.88 4.20 -4.84
N ASP A 49 -18.86 3.10 -5.59
CA ASP A 49 -20.05 2.27 -5.82
C ASP A 49 -20.30 1.18 -4.76
N GLY A 50 -19.36 1.05 -3.79
CA GLY A 50 -19.41 0.07 -2.72
C GLY A 50 -18.86 -1.32 -3.10
N LYS A 51 -18.17 -1.44 -4.24
CA LYS A 51 -17.47 -2.65 -4.68
C LYS A 51 -16.00 -2.35 -4.90
N ASP A 52 -15.18 -3.39 -4.86
CA ASP A 52 -13.73 -3.23 -4.96
C ASP A 52 -13.24 -3.38 -6.42
N GLU A 53 -12.42 -2.43 -6.85
CA GLU A 53 -11.66 -2.51 -8.09
C GLU A 53 -10.28 -3.15 -7.84
N ILE A 54 -9.65 -3.63 -8.90
CA ILE A 54 -8.32 -4.25 -8.85
C ILE A 54 -7.30 -3.38 -9.57
N ILE A 55 -6.32 -2.86 -8.83
CA ILE A 55 -5.20 -2.10 -9.35
C ILE A 55 -3.99 -3.04 -9.44
N ASN A 56 -3.50 -3.29 -10.66
CA ASN A 56 -2.25 -4.02 -10.86
C ASN A 56 -1.28 -3.15 -11.67
N GLY A 57 -0.54 -2.30 -10.98
CA GLY A 57 0.41 -1.41 -11.62
C GLY A 57 -0.28 -0.32 -12.42
N SER A 58 0.12 -0.18 -13.68
CA SER A 58 -0.33 0.87 -14.61
C SER A 58 -1.73 0.63 -15.19
N MET A 59 -2.60 -0.10 -14.47
CA MET A 59 -3.99 -0.37 -14.86
C MET A 59 -4.91 -0.64 -13.66
N ALA A 60 -6.20 -0.39 -13.88
CA ALA A 60 -7.30 -0.84 -13.02
C ALA A 60 -8.34 -1.66 -13.79
N ILE A 61 -8.86 -2.68 -13.12
CA ILE A 61 -9.95 -3.55 -13.57
C ILE A 61 -11.15 -3.26 -12.66
N ASP A 62 -12.29 -3.03 -13.28
CA ASP A 62 -13.56 -2.74 -12.63
C ASP A 62 -14.11 -3.96 -11.87
N ASP A 63 -15.03 -3.76 -10.94
CA ASP A 63 -15.60 -4.82 -10.09
C ASP A 63 -16.24 -5.96 -10.91
N ASP A 64 -16.71 -5.62 -12.10
CA ASP A 64 -17.38 -6.51 -13.06
C ASP A 64 -16.42 -7.17 -14.08
N GLY A 65 -15.13 -6.90 -13.98
CA GLY A 65 -14.09 -7.45 -14.86
C GLY A 65 -13.87 -6.68 -16.16
N ARG A 66 -14.43 -5.47 -16.31
CA ARG A 66 -14.11 -4.55 -17.43
C ARG A 66 -12.83 -3.78 -17.15
N HIS A 67 -12.26 -3.18 -18.20
CA HIS A 67 -11.18 -2.21 -18.02
C HIS A 67 -11.76 -0.92 -17.44
N LEU A 68 -11.18 -0.43 -16.36
CA LEU A 68 -11.47 0.91 -15.87
C LEU A 68 -10.52 1.92 -16.52
N TRP A 69 -9.20 1.71 -16.38
CA TRP A 69 -8.19 2.53 -17.05
C TRP A 69 -6.85 1.79 -17.22
N VAL A 70 -6.03 2.30 -18.14
CA VAL A 70 -4.63 1.90 -18.37
C VAL A 70 -3.81 3.16 -18.63
N THR A 71 -2.76 3.41 -17.85
CA THR A 71 -1.98 4.66 -17.94
C THR A 71 -0.95 4.63 -19.06
N GLY A 72 -0.52 3.44 -19.48
CA GLY A 72 0.49 3.25 -20.52
C GLY A 72 1.93 3.49 -20.06
N GLU A 73 2.18 3.52 -18.75
CA GLU A 73 3.50 3.85 -18.17
C GLU A 73 4.39 2.64 -17.90
N ASP A 74 3.99 1.48 -18.42
CA ASP A 74 4.70 0.21 -18.27
C ASP A 74 4.83 -0.24 -16.80
N HIS A 75 5.85 -1.05 -16.51
CA HIS A 75 6.06 -1.75 -15.26
C HIS A 75 6.83 -0.92 -14.22
N GLY A 76 6.56 -1.23 -12.96
CA GLY A 76 7.30 -0.79 -11.80
C GLY A 76 7.19 -1.77 -10.62
N ASP A 77 8.03 -1.53 -9.63
CA ASP A 77 8.23 -2.44 -8.50
C ASP A 77 7.34 -2.14 -7.28
N ARG A 78 6.78 -0.93 -7.18
CA ARG A 78 6.06 -0.43 -5.99
C ARG A 78 4.89 0.47 -6.38
N LEU A 79 3.74 0.24 -5.75
CA LEU A 79 2.62 1.18 -5.80
C LEU A 79 1.95 1.28 -4.43
N HIS A 80 1.43 2.47 -4.13
CA HIS A 80 0.80 2.80 -2.85
C HIS A 80 -0.55 3.45 -3.12
N MET A 81 -1.65 2.81 -2.70
CA MET A 81 -3.02 3.30 -2.84
C MET A 81 -3.63 3.57 -1.47
N THR A 82 -3.99 4.81 -1.20
CA THR A 82 -4.63 5.29 0.03
C THR A 82 -5.15 6.71 -0.23
N ASP A 83 -5.84 7.31 0.71
CA ASP A 83 -6.11 8.76 0.72
C ASP A 83 -4.80 9.51 1.04
N ILE A 84 -4.07 9.90 -0.01
CA ILE A 84 -2.74 10.53 0.10
C ILE A 84 -2.90 12.02 0.29
N ASP A 85 -3.79 12.65 -0.47
CA ASP A 85 -4.15 14.05 -0.34
C ASP A 85 -5.58 14.18 0.22
N PRO A 86 -5.76 14.26 1.55
CA PRO A 86 -7.08 14.34 2.17
C PRO A 86 -7.87 15.62 1.82
N SER A 87 -7.26 16.57 1.11
CA SER A 87 -7.96 17.73 0.56
C SER A 87 -8.65 17.45 -0.79
N ARG A 88 -8.38 16.29 -1.39
CA ARG A 88 -8.95 15.81 -2.65
C ARG A 88 -9.93 14.67 -2.35
N PRO A 89 -11.18 14.72 -2.85
CA PRO A 89 -12.09 13.59 -2.70
C PRO A 89 -11.62 12.37 -3.47
N GLY A 90 -11.57 11.22 -2.81
CA GLY A 90 -11.21 9.93 -3.39
C GLY A 90 -9.86 9.43 -2.89
N LEU A 91 -9.35 8.38 -3.53
CA LEU A 91 -8.03 7.83 -3.24
C LEU A 91 -7.03 8.24 -4.31
N GLU A 92 -5.75 8.20 -3.96
CA GLU A 92 -4.66 8.35 -4.91
C GLU A 92 -3.78 7.11 -4.95
N ILE A 93 -3.02 7.00 -6.03
CA ILE A 93 -2.02 5.96 -6.21
C ILE A 93 -0.67 6.61 -6.50
N PHE A 94 0.29 6.40 -5.61
CA PHE A 94 1.69 6.74 -5.84
C PHE A 94 2.42 5.57 -6.49
N TYR A 95 3.16 5.88 -7.55
CA TYR A 95 3.88 4.92 -8.38
C TYR A 95 5.37 5.18 -8.37
N VAL A 96 6.14 4.12 -8.58
CA VAL A 96 7.51 4.19 -9.12
C VAL A 96 7.60 3.34 -10.38
N GLN A 97 8.45 3.73 -11.33
CA GLN A 97 8.53 3.10 -12.65
C GLN A 97 9.95 2.62 -12.98
N GLU A 98 10.06 1.49 -13.67
CA GLU A 98 11.33 0.80 -13.96
C GLU A 98 11.99 1.29 -15.26
N SER A 99 11.20 1.55 -16.30
CA SER A 99 11.72 1.71 -17.67
C SER A 99 11.77 3.17 -18.14
N PRO A 100 12.93 3.87 -18.07
CA PRO A 100 13.03 5.29 -18.44
C PRO A 100 12.78 5.58 -19.93
N SER A 101 12.81 4.55 -20.78
CA SER A 101 12.45 4.67 -22.20
C SER A 101 10.93 4.72 -22.42
N VAL A 102 10.11 4.37 -21.42
CA VAL A 102 8.65 4.31 -21.54
C VAL A 102 7.97 5.30 -20.59
N TYR A 103 8.34 5.30 -19.30
CA TYR A 103 7.64 6.15 -18.33
C TYR A 103 7.89 7.64 -18.62
N GLN A 104 6.93 8.50 -18.24
CA GLN A 104 7.14 9.95 -18.24
C GLN A 104 7.77 10.43 -16.94
N HIS A 105 7.35 9.87 -15.81
CA HIS A 105 7.77 10.24 -14.48
C HIS A 105 8.33 9.02 -13.73
N PRO A 106 9.55 9.08 -13.15
CA PRO A 106 10.15 7.94 -12.43
C PRO A 106 9.38 7.58 -11.15
N HIS A 107 8.64 8.54 -10.62
CA HIS A 107 7.60 8.37 -9.62
C HIS A 107 6.52 9.42 -9.84
N HIS A 108 5.29 9.19 -9.40
CA HIS A 108 4.20 10.14 -9.62
C HIS A 108 2.97 9.74 -8.82
N LEU A 109 2.04 10.69 -8.69
CA LEU A 109 0.75 10.49 -8.05
C LEU A 109 -0.37 10.55 -9.10
N ARG A 110 -1.32 9.62 -9.01
CA ARG A 110 -2.52 9.58 -9.86
C ARG A 110 -3.77 9.51 -9.02
N ASP A 111 -4.85 10.04 -9.58
CA ASP A 111 -6.20 9.83 -9.10
C ASP A 111 -6.57 8.35 -9.29
N ALA A 112 -6.98 7.66 -8.21
CA ALA A 112 -7.20 6.22 -8.25
C ALA A 112 -8.39 5.86 -9.16
N ARG A 113 -9.46 6.66 -9.12
CA ARG A 113 -10.68 6.44 -9.90
C ARG A 113 -10.44 6.52 -11.40
N THR A 114 -9.73 7.56 -11.83
CA THR A 114 -9.64 7.95 -13.24
C THR A 114 -8.30 7.60 -13.88
N GLY A 115 -7.30 7.26 -13.08
CA GLY A 115 -5.92 7.08 -13.52
C GLY A 115 -5.26 8.37 -14.01
N GLN A 116 -5.86 9.54 -13.80
CA GLN A 116 -5.31 10.82 -14.25
C GLN A 116 -4.07 11.21 -13.44
N LEU A 117 -3.07 11.77 -14.12
CA LEU A 117 -1.86 12.28 -13.46
C LEU A 117 -2.23 13.50 -12.60
N ILE A 118 -1.83 13.47 -11.33
CA ILE A 118 -1.92 14.62 -10.43
C ILE A 118 -0.60 15.39 -10.49
N TRP A 119 0.51 14.71 -10.22
CA TRP A 119 1.85 15.29 -10.33
C TRP A 119 2.91 14.22 -10.59
N GLY A 120 4.04 14.64 -11.16
CA GLY A 120 5.23 13.82 -11.36
C GLY A 120 6.39 14.68 -11.87
N PRO A 121 7.63 14.51 -11.40
CA PRO A 121 8.77 15.23 -11.94
C PRO A 121 9.06 14.78 -13.37
N THR A 122 9.49 15.72 -14.21
CA THR A 122 9.86 15.43 -15.61
C THR A 122 11.29 14.91 -15.75
N ALA A 123 12.14 15.15 -14.76
CA ALA A 123 13.48 14.61 -14.70
C ALA A 123 13.41 13.08 -14.65
N LYS A 124 14.03 12.43 -15.63
CA LYS A 124 14.15 10.97 -15.66
C LYS A 124 15.11 10.52 -14.56
N ALA A 125 14.87 9.32 -14.05
CA ALA A 125 15.84 8.56 -13.30
C ALA A 125 16.28 7.34 -14.14
N GLY A 126 17.07 6.44 -13.56
CA GLY A 126 17.17 5.08 -14.10
C GLY A 126 15.91 4.29 -13.76
N ASP A 127 16.09 3.00 -13.53
CA ASP A 127 15.11 2.19 -12.78
C ASP A 127 14.90 2.79 -11.38
N ASN A 128 13.63 3.10 -11.06
CA ASN A 128 13.22 3.49 -9.71
C ASN A 128 12.58 2.31 -8.98
N GLY A 129 13.39 1.32 -8.58
CA GLY A 129 12.90 0.05 -8.05
C GLY A 129 12.29 0.08 -6.64
N ARG A 130 12.26 1.23 -5.93
CA ARG A 130 11.64 1.39 -4.60
C ARG A 130 10.87 2.69 -4.49
N GLY A 131 9.75 2.62 -3.77
CA GLY A 131 8.87 3.73 -3.43
C GLY A 131 8.09 3.39 -2.16
N ASN A 132 7.83 4.39 -1.33
CA ASN A 132 7.02 4.26 -0.14
C ASN A 132 6.22 5.54 0.12
N CYS A 133 5.08 5.38 0.79
CA CYS A 133 4.29 6.49 1.30
C CYS A 133 3.92 6.26 2.76
N GLY A 134 3.86 7.34 3.52
CA GLY A 134 3.45 7.40 4.92
C GLY A 134 3.39 8.85 5.35
N ASP A 135 2.41 9.22 6.14
CA ASP A 135 2.45 10.49 6.87
C ASP A 135 3.56 10.35 7.91
N VAL A 136 4.75 10.88 7.62
CA VAL A 136 5.94 10.71 8.47
C VAL A 136 6.31 12.00 9.18
N SER A 137 5.57 13.08 8.91
CA SER A 137 5.86 14.43 9.36
C SER A 137 4.59 15.27 9.45
N ALA A 138 4.26 15.69 10.67
CA ALA A 138 3.18 16.64 10.97
C ALA A 138 3.33 18.05 10.33
N ALA A 139 4.43 18.31 9.60
CA ALA A 139 4.68 19.60 8.95
C ALA A 139 3.82 19.85 7.70
N HIS A 140 3.29 18.80 7.05
CA HIS A 140 2.46 18.92 5.85
C HIS A 140 1.20 18.07 6.00
N PRO A 141 0.03 18.56 5.56
CA PRO A 141 -1.17 17.73 5.53
C PRO A 141 -1.04 16.56 4.55
N GLY A 142 -1.58 15.41 4.94
CA GLY A 142 -1.66 14.22 4.10
C GLY A 142 -0.46 13.30 4.23
N VAL A 143 -0.32 12.40 3.25
CA VAL A 143 0.69 11.34 3.27
C VAL A 143 1.86 11.78 2.39
N GLU A 144 3.07 11.77 2.94
CA GLU A 144 4.26 11.98 2.12
C GLU A 144 4.68 10.72 1.37
N CYS A 145 5.31 10.92 0.22
CA CYS A 145 5.83 9.86 -0.62
C CYS A 145 7.30 10.10 -0.98
N TRP A 146 8.05 9.02 -1.17
CA TRP A 146 9.46 9.08 -1.55
C TRP A 146 9.87 7.82 -2.31
N SER A 147 11.04 7.87 -2.95
CA SER A 147 11.52 6.76 -3.80
C SER A 147 13.04 6.61 -3.76
N SER A 148 13.55 5.48 -4.26
CA SER A 148 15.00 5.22 -4.27
C SER A 148 15.75 6.16 -5.20
N ALA A 149 15.23 6.41 -6.40
CA ALA A 149 15.99 7.05 -7.48
C ALA A 149 15.78 8.57 -7.57
N VAL A 150 14.91 9.14 -6.75
CA VAL A 150 14.67 10.59 -6.66
C VAL A 150 14.85 11.05 -5.23
N ASP A 151 15.63 12.11 -5.01
CA ASP A 151 15.93 12.64 -3.68
C ASP A 151 14.79 13.46 -3.06
N GLY A 152 14.79 13.50 -1.72
CA GLY A 152 13.80 14.22 -0.93
C GLY A 152 12.61 13.39 -0.46
N LEU A 153 11.87 13.99 0.46
CA LEU A 153 10.50 13.62 0.83
C LEU A 153 9.55 14.53 0.03
N ILE A 154 8.44 13.99 -0.47
CA ILE A 154 7.49 14.72 -1.31
C ILE A 154 6.13 14.75 -0.61
N SER A 155 5.53 15.93 -0.48
CA SER A 155 4.19 16.10 0.08
C SER A 155 3.12 15.47 -0.83
N ALA A 156 1.92 15.29 -0.29
CA ALA A 156 0.75 14.86 -1.06
C ALA A 156 0.50 15.69 -2.34
N THR A 157 0.87 16.97 -2.32
CA THR A 157 0.72 17.91 -3.44
C THR A 157 1.95 18.00 -4.37
N GLY A 158 2.93 17.10 -4.23
CA GLY A 158 4.10 17.04 -5.11
C GLY A 158 5.20 18.07 -4.80
N GLN A 159 5.17 18.70 -3.62
CA GLN A 159 6.19 19.67 -3.20
C GLN A 159 7.27 19.02 -2.34
N ASN A 160 8.44 19.64 -2.24
CA ASN A 160 9.48 19.17 -1.33
C ASN A 160 9.00 19.30 0.13
N ALA A 161 8.96 18.19 0.84
CA ALA A 161 8.55 18.07 2.24
C ALA A 161 9.72 17.78 3.20
N GLY A 162 10.97 17.70 2.68
CA GLY A 162 12.15 17.54 3.51
C GLY A 162 13.15 16.51 2.98
N SER A 163 14.00 16.02 3.89
CA SER A 163 15.00 15.01 3.58
C SER A 163 14.38 13.64 3.30
N LYS A 164 14.96 12.86 2.37
CA LYS A 164 14.52 11.49 2.13
C LYS A 164 14.63 10.64 3.42
N PRO A 165 13.62 9.82 3.75
CA PRO A 165 13.69 8.85 4.84
C PRO A 165 14.85 7.86 4.71
N SER A 166 15.28 7.27 5.84
CA SER A 166 16.42 6.35 5.90
C SER A 166 16.19 5.02 5.17
N SER A 167 14.93 4.64 4.95
CA SER A 167 14.56 3.42 4.21
C SER A 167 13.48 3.70 3.17
N VAL A 168 13.45 2.88 2.12
CA VAL A 168 12.41 2.89 1.08
C VAL A 168 11.84 1.47 0.98
N ASN A 169 11.10 1.07 2.01
CA ASN A 169 10.52 -0.25 2.11
C ASN A 169 9.08 -0.21 2.62
N PHE A 170 8.86 -0.32 3.94
CA PHE A 170 7.52 -0.35 4.53
C PHE A 170 7.27 0.83 5.45
N SER A 171 6.02 1.26 5.51
CA SER A 171 5.50 2.17 6.53
C SER A 171 4.67 1.37 7.54
N ILE A 172 4.84 1.65 8.82
CA ILE A 172 4.17 0.94 9.91
C ILE A 172 3.69 1.92 10.99
N TRP A 173 2.50 1.74 11.54
CA TRP A 173 2.11 2.42 12.78
C TRP A 173 2.60 1.63 13.99
N TRP A 174 3.56 2.18 14.74
CA TRP A 174 4.23 1.48 15.83
C TRP A 174 4.21 2.24 17.15
N ASP A 175 4.41 3.54 17.15
CA ASP A 175 4.47 4.34 18.37
C ASP A 175 3.10 4.91 18.80
N GLY A 176 3.10 6.00 19.56
CA GLY A 176 1.91 6.56 20.19
C GLY A 176 1.21 7.65 19.39
N ASP A 177 1.89 8.25 18.41
CA ASP A 177 1.33 9.31 17.55
C ASP A 177 0.69 8.74 16.28
N LEU A 178 0.06 9.59 15.46
CA LEU A 178 -0.63 9.15 14.24
C LEU A 178 0.28 9.04 13.01
N LEU A 179 1.54 9.48 13.11
CA LEU A 179 2.51 9.37 12.04
C LEU A 179 2.93 7.90 11.87
N ARG A 180 3.42 7.56 10.68
CA ARG A 180 3.98 6.25 10.36
C ARG A 180 5.48 6.23 10.59
N GLU A 181 5.92 5.09 11.11
CA GLU A 181 7.32 4.70 11.23
C GLU A 181 7.78 3.97 9.97
N LEU A 182 9.09 3.76 9.90
CA LEU A 182 9.77 3.08 8.81
C LEU A 182 10.14 1.66 9.26
N LEU A 183 9.61 0.65 8.55
CA LEU A 183 9.98 -0.74 8.73
C LEU A 183 10.88 -1.20 7.58
N ASP A 184 12.08 -1.67 7.90
CA ASP A 184 13.00 -2.28 6.94
C ASP A 184 13.78 -3.44 7.58
N GLY A 185 13.58 -4.64 7.04
CA GLY A 185 14.16 -5.86 7.56
C GLY A 185 13.63 -6.20 8.95
N THR A 186 14.50 -6.09 9.94
CA THR A 186 14.22 -6.41 11.35
C THR A 186 14.19 -5.18 12.25
N THR A 187 14.14 -3.99 11.64
CA THR A 187 14.25 -2.70 12.34
C THR A 187 13.01 -1.86 12.07
N ILE A 188 12.51 -1.20 13.12
CA ILE A 188 11.53 -0.11 13.03
C ILE A 188 12.23 1.17 13.50
N SER A 189 12.10 2.25 12.75
CA SER A 189 12.69 3.56 13.07
C SER A 189 11.73 4.71 12.77
N LYS A 190 11.85 5.82 13.50
CA LYS A 190 11.05 7.04 13.27
C LYS A 190 11.76 7.98 12.29
N TYR A 191 11.03 8.58 11.36
CA TYR A 191 11.57 9.62 10.48
C TYR A 191 12.03 10.83 11.31
N GLY A 192 13.24 11.34 11.03
CA GLY A 192 13.87 12.38 11.85
C GLY A 192 14.25 11.95 13.29
N GLY A 193 13.99 10.69 13.65
CA GLY A 193 14.23 10.11 14.97
C GLY A 193 15.21 8.94 14.94
N GLY A 194 15.07 8.06 15.92
CA GLY A 194 15.94 6.90 16.12
C GLY A 194 15.25 5.57 15.83
N THR A 195 16.01 4.50 16.05
CA THR A 195 15.50 3.12 16.04
C THR A 195 14.58 2.88 17.24
N LEU A 196 13.38 2.38 16.98
CA LEU A 196 12.38 2.03 17.99
C LEU A 196 12.36 0.53 18.30
N LEU A 197 12.65 -0.31 17.30
CA LEU A 197 12.77 -1.75 17.44
C LEU A 197 13.99 -2.26 16.67
N SER A 198 14.74 -3.17 17.29
CA SER A 198 15.70 -4.04 16.60
C SER A 198 15.45 -5.50 17.01
N ALA A 199 14.80 -6.26 16.14
CA ALA A 199 14.42 -7.65 16.41
C ALA A 199 15.65 -8.58 16.35
N SER A 200 16.41 -8.58 17.44
CA SER A 200 17.69 -9.29 17.55
C SER A 200 17.53 -10.80 17.49
N GLY A 201 18.40 -11.46 16.71
CA GLY A 201 18.33 -12.89 16.42
C GLY A 201 17.23 -13.27 15.42
N CYS A 202 16.61 -12.28 14.76
CA CYS A 202 15.64 -12.49 13.69
C CYS A 202 16.25 -12.16 12.32
N THR A 203 15.59 -12.64 11.27
CA THR A 203 16.00 -12.48 9.87
C THR A 203 14.81 -12.04 9.03
N ALA A 204 15.05 -11.12 8.10
CA ALA A 204 14.09 -10.75 7.07
C ALA A 204 14.20 -11.66 5.83
N GLY A 205 13.13 -11.70 5.04
CA GLY A 205 13.08 -12.41 3.77
C GLY A 205 13.65 -11.61 2.61
N SER A 206 13.26 -12.01 1.39
CA SER A 206 13.61 -11.29 0.17
C SER A 206 13.19 -9.81 0.26
N ARG A 207 13.99 -8.92 -0.32
CA ARG A 207 13.76 -7.46 -0.34
C ARG A 207 13.61 -6.85 1.07
N ASN A 208 14.19 -7.48 2.09
CA ASN A 208 14.09 -7.09 3.49
C ASN A 208 12.64 -7.08 4.02
N ALA A 209 11.77 -7.91 3.47
CA ALA A 209 10.41 -8.06 3.95
C ALA A 209 10.36 -8.83 5.29
N PRO A 210 9.51 -8.42 6.26
CA PRO A 210 9.16 -9.30 7.37
C PRO A 210 8.40 -10.54 6.87
N MET A 211 8.03 -11.47 7.75
CA MET A 211 7.14 -12.58 7.35
C MET A 211 5.72 -12.09 7.02
N GLY A 212 5.33 -10.97 7.64
CA GLY A 212 4.06 -10.28 7.50
C GLY A 212 3.97 -9.20 8.57
N TYR A 213 3.06 -8.26 8.42
CA TYR A 213 2.82 -7.24 9.44
C TYR A 213 1.42 -6.62 9.29
N GLY A 214 0.93 -5.97 10.34
CA GLY A 214 -0.37 -5.31 10.36
C GLY A 214 -1.02 -5.38 11.74
N ASP A 215 -2.12 -4.65 11.93
CA ASP A 215 -2.96 -4.73 13.12
C ASP A 215 -3.57 -6.13 13.19
N VAL A 216 -3.10 -6.96 14.11
CA VAL A 216 -3.59 -8.34 14.28
C VAL A 216 -4.05 -8.59 15.71
N ILE A 217 -3.47 -7.90 16.69
CA ILE A 217 -3.82 -8.03 18.11
C ILE A 217 -3.71 -6.68 18.84
N GLY A 218 -4.64 -6.43 19.77
CA GLY A 218 -4.58 -5.25 20.63
C GLY A 218 -5.40 -4.09 20.10
N ASP A 219 -4.78 -2.92 19.97
CA ASP A 219 -5.40 -1.73 19.39
C ASP A 219 -4.98 -1.54 17.92
N TRP A 220 -5.08 -0.32 17.39
CA TRP A 220 -4.95 -0.03 15.97
C TRP A 220 -3.52 -0.10 15.41
N ARG A 221 -2.50 -0.22 16.27
CA ARG A 221 -1.10 -0.26 15.81
C ARG A 221 -0.75 -1.64 15.31
N GLU A 222 0.29 -1.69 14.49
CA GLU A 222 0.58 -2.85 13.68
C GLU A 222 1.64 -3.74 14.34
N GLU A 223 1.37 -5.04 14.39
CA GLU A 223 2.35 -6.06 14.77
C GLU A 223 3.29 -6.39 13.61
N VAL A 224 4.51 -6.81 13.93
CA VAL A 224 5.44 -7.38 12.93
C VAL A 224 5.80 -8.83 13.26
N PHE A 225 5.72 -9.69 12.23
CA PHE A 225 5.96 -11.12 12.32
C PHE A 225 7.37 -11.40 11.77
N GLN A 226 8.25 -11.92 12.63
CA GLN A 226 9.66 -12.10 12.29
C GLN A 226 10.09 -13.56 12.47
N ARG A 227 10.88 -14.07 11.51
CA ARG A 227 11.53 -15.37 11.65
C ARG A 227 12.75 -15.21 12.55
N CYS A 228 12.82 -15.94 13.65
CA CYS A 228 13.94 -15.90 14.60
C CYS A 228 14.41 -17.32 14.90
N GLY A 229 15.43 -17.76 14.15
CA GLY A 229 15.89 -19.15 14.14
C GLY A 229 14.78 -20.12 13.67
N ASN A 230 14.32 -20.97 14.59
CA ASN A 230 13.24 -21.94 14.36
C ASN A 230 11.87 -21.48 14.93
N THR A 231 11.76 -20.21 15.32
CA THR A 231 10.52 -19.63 15.88
C THR A 231 10.04 -18.46 15.05
N ILE A 232 8.75 -18.16 15.17
CA ILE A 232 8.17 -16.89 14.74
C ILE A 232 7.98 -16.05 16.00
N ARG A 233 8.45 -14.81 15.97
CA ARG A 233 8.14 -13.83 17.01
C ARG A 233 7.20 -12.79 16.44
N ILE A 234 6.11 -12.55 17.15
CA ILE A 234 5.17 -11.46 16.86
C ILE A 234 5.52 -10.35 17.84
N TYR A 235 5.93 -9.21 17.31
CA TYR A 235 6.24 -8.03 18.10
C TYR A 235 5.03 -7.10 18.05
N THR A 236 4.49 -6.77 19.22
CA THR A 236 3.48 -5.72 19.42
C THR A 236 4.09 -4.58 20.21
N THR A 237 3.59 -3.37 20.00
CA THR A 237 4.11 -2.18 20.68
C THR A 237 3.67 -2.15 22.15
N THR A 238 4.45 -1.46 22.98
CA THR A 238 4.10 -1.17 24.38
C THR A 238 4.10 0.34 24.66
N VAL A 239 4.35 1.14 23.63
CA VAL A 239 4.28 2.59 23.72
C VAL A 239 2.83 2.97 23.97
N PRO A 240 2.49 3.78 25.00
CA PRO A 240 1.11 4.23 25.17
C PRO A 240 0.67 5.17 24.04
N THR A 241 -0.61 5.15 23.71
CA THR A 241 -1.24 6.12 22.79
C THR A 241 -2.49 6.72 23.42
N GLU A 242 -2.77 7.99 23.14
CA GLU A 242 -4.03 8.64 23.49
C GLU A 242 -5.11 8.47 22.41
N PHE A 243 -4.72 7.97 21.23
CA PHE A 243 -5.62 7.78 20.10
C PHE A 243 -6.31 6.42 20.19
N ARG A 244 -7.64 6.46 20.03
CA ARG A 244 -8.45 5.26 19.90
C ARG A 244 -9.09 5.24 18.52
N HIS A 245 -8.84 4.16 17.80
CA HIS A 245 -9.44 3.88 16.51
C HIS A 245 -10.03 2.47 16.51
N TYR A 246 -10.94 2.18 15.58
CA TYR A 246 -11.30 0.79 15.29
C TYR A 246 -10.07 0.04 14.79
N THR A 247 -10.01 -1.28 15.02
CA THR A 247 -8.98 -2.10 14.38
C THR A 247 -8.98 -1.84 12.88
N LEU A 248 -7.80 -1.65 12.30
CA LEU A 248 -7.61 -1.43 10.87
C LEU A 248 -8.08 -2.64 10.06
N MET A 249 -8.13 -3.83 10.66
CA MET A 249 -8.69 -5.02 10.02
C MET A 249 -10.20 -4.96 9.75
N HIS A 250 -10.89 -3.93 10.23
CA HIS A 250 -12.29 -3.62 9.90
C HIS A 250 -12.45 -2.58 8.79
N ASP A 251 -11.36 -1.99 8.29
CA ASP A 251 -11.34 -1.24 7.04
C ASP A 251 -11.17 -2.21 5.86
N SER A 252 -11.98 -2.07 4.81
CA SER A 252 -11.99 -3.00 3.67
C SER A 252 -10.63 -3.04 2.97
N ASP A 253 -10.10 -1.87 2.66
CA ASP A 253 -8.90 -1.67 1.84
C ASP A 253 -7.65 -2.07 2.62
N TYR A 254 -7.59 -1.73 3.92
CA TYR A 254 -6.53 -2.23 4.80
C TYR A 254 -6.57 -3.76 4.90
N ARG A 255 -7.77 -4.34 5.10
CA ARG A 255 -7.93 -5.78 5.26
C ARG A 255 -7.56 -6.55 3.99
N THR A 256 -7.89 -6.03 2.81
CA THR A 256 -7.49 -6.61 1.51
C THR A 256 -6.01 -6.37 1.23
N SER A 257 -5.45 -5.24 1.66
CA SER A 257 -4.01 -4.99 1.63
C SER A 257 -3.24 -6.03 2.44
N VAL A 258 -3.66 -6.33 3.68
CA VAL A 258 -3.06 -7.41 4.49
C VAL A 258 -3.28 -8.77 3.82
N ALA A 259 -4.43 -9.03 3.21
CA ALA A 259 -4.69 -10.29 2.51
C ALA A 259 -3.76 -10.52 1.29
N SER A 260 -3.33 -9.43 0.64
CA SER A 260 -2.51 -9.47 -0.57
C SER A 260 -1.04 -9.11 -0.35
N GLU A 261 -0.63 -8.79 0.88
CA GLU A 261 0.74 -8.32 1.17
C GLU A 261 1.82 -9.32 0.76
N THR A 262 1.55 -10.62 0.81
CA THR A 262 2.55 -11.65 0.46
C THR A 262 2.62 -11.93 -1.03
N MET A 263 1.77 -11.29 -1.84
CA MET A 263 1.74 -11.50 -3.28
C MET A 263 2.90 -10.78 -3.96
N GLY A 264 3.77 -11.56 -4.61
CA GLY A 264 4.90 -11.06 -5.37
C GLY A 264 5.91 -10.31 -4.49
N TYR A 265 6.04 -9.01 -4.68
CA TYR A 265 6.87 -8.14 -3.84
C TYR A 265 5.99 -7.51 -2.77
N MET A 266 6.22 -7.87 -1.51
CA MET A 266 5.46 -7.35 -0.39
C MET A 266 5.49 -5.82 -0.33
N GLN A 267 4.33 -5.22 -0.07
CA GLN A 267 4.12 -3.78 -0.01
C GLN A 267 3.57 -3.34 1.34
N SER A 268 3.58 -2.03 1.59
CA SER A 268 3.04 -1.49 2.82
C SER A 268 1.54 -1.78 2.96
N THR A 269 1.04 -2.03 4.15
CA THR A 269 -0.40 -2.03 4.47
C THR A 269 -0.97 -0.62 4.30
N GLN A 270 -2.18 -0.50 3.73
CA GLN A 270 -2.78 0.80 3.44
C GLN A 270 -4.31 0.78 3.61
N PRO A 271 -4.89 1.71 4.39
CA PRO A 271 -6.33 1.84 4.53
C PRO A 271 -6.98 2.64 3.39
N GLY A 272 -8.30 2.55 3.30
CA GLY A 272 -9.13 3.26 2.32
C GLY A 272 -9.49 4.69 2.73
N PHE A 273 -8.75 5.26 3.69
CA PHE A 273 -9.00 6.59 4.25
C PHE A 273 -7.70 7.19 4.81
N PHE A 274 -7.67 8.50 5.02
CA PHE A 274 -6.49 9.14 5.62
C PHE A 274 -6.39 8.81 7.11
N PHE A 275 -5.37 8.04 7.46
CA PHE A 275 -4.97 7.76 8.84
C PHE A 275 -3.61 8.42 9.09
N GLY A 276 -3.63 9.55 9.79
CA GLY A 276 -2.45 10.40 10.00
C GLY A 276 -2.77 11.62 10.86
N GLU A 277 -1.78 12.50 11.02
CA GLU A 277 -1.93 13.74 11.77
C GLU A 277 -3.01 14.62 11.15
N GLY A 278 -3.92 15.11 11.98
CA GLY A 278 -5.05 15.93 11.51
C GLY A 278 -6.17 15.14 10.83
N MET A 279 -6.18 13.80 10.93
CA MET A 279 -7.28 12.99 10.41
C MET A 279 -8.64 13.37 11.04
N ALA A 280 -9.71 13.18 10.27
CA ALA A 280 -11.05 13.29 10.79
C ALA A 280 -11.32 12.20 11.86
N PRO A 281 -12.27 12.42 12.79
CA PRO A 281 -12.66 11.40 13.74
C PRO A 281 -13.09 10.10 13.05
N SER A 282 -12.63 8.97 13.57
CA SER A 282 -12.97 7.63 13.09
C SER A 282 -14.49 7.42 13.07
N THR A 283 -15.00 6.89 11.95
CA THR A 283 -16.41 6.49 11.82
C THR A 283 -16.56 4.99 11.99
N ALA A 284 -17.74 4.54 12.42
CA ALA A 284 -18.00 3.12 12.61
C ALA A 284 -17.94 2.37 11.26
N PRO A 285 -17.15 1.29 11.14
CA PRO A 285 -17.06 0.54 9.88
C PRO A 285 -18.41 -0.05 9.47
N ALA A 286 -18.75 0.06 8.18
CA ALA A 286 -19.98 -0.45 7.59
C ALA A 286 -19.89 -1.97 7.31
N ILE A 287 -19.73 -2.77 8.37
CA ILE A 287 -19.52 -4.22 8.27
C ILE A 287 -20.59 -5.02 9.01
N THR A 288 -20.84 -6.23 8.52
CA THR A 288 -21.62 -7.25 9.25
C THR A 288 -20.74 -8.45 9.55
N VAL A 289 -20.76 -8.93 10.79
CA VAL A 289 -20.05 -10.15 11.17
C VAL A 289 -20.98 -11.35 10.89
N PRO A 290 -20.50 -12.41 10.21
CA PRO A 290 -21.29 -13.62 10.04
C PRO A 290 -21.71 -14.17 11.41
N CYS A 291 -23.01 -14.35 11.62
CA CYS A 291 -23.49 -15.11 12.77
C CYS A 291 -22.92 -16.52 12.64
N ARG A 292 -22.29 -17.04 13.70
CA ARG A 292 -21.94 -18.47 13.73
C ARG A 292 -23.24 -19.27 13.55
N PRO A 293 -23.29 -20.28 12.66
CA PRO A 293 -24.40 -21.20 12.62
C PRO A 293 -24.58 -21.92 13.97
#